data_AF-A0A087T583-F1
#
_entry.id   AF-A0A087T583-F1
#
_cell.length_a   1.000
_cell.length_b   1.000
_cell.length_c   1.000
_cell.angle_alpha   90.00
_cell.angle_beta   90.00
_cell.angle_gamma   90.00
#
_symmetry.space_group_name_H-M   'P 1'
#
loop_
_entity.id
_entity.type
_entity.pdbx_description
1 polymer ?
#
loop_
_entity_poly.entity_id
_entity_poly.type
_entity_poly.pdbx_seq_one_letter_code
_entity_poly.pdbx_strand_id
1 'polypeptide(L)'
;MEAEGDLNNILEKVPLRNLLQSIQAKAESAKKDIVGYIRGIFLCSTLKNDECEKRRYETFKCVLSLLQNQNLPTNIASELEAVLLLKVDSLQTSNLMKLTELFIEHARNNHSSKGLELFSKILSCLSHRDTIVYNGTDMSGVELRKNILSSLFSSNSNIPGIVQLASVLKDVDLSENEMELIAEKLLELLPEVELIEQPPFIYQLLLLSAKGKRRQILQGIISYFIQKDNRLRELANNNEDSDSIDDENQTLYRQTEGTVILMISVSSRHDQSIEKEFLHLIKQLQHKPEIILSPFSLATSLSLSKMHHGVNNIFDSLKKSLVLAFQLKEKRNNSVWLRNLIPCTSDILELTKEAIKSSEYGWDHICQGLVKFGFAALDAFGPKYVLGNVIKTVSEEGCRLGSQILRDTFKSHRIVRIEIFEQLLNRIIAKAQRPIFHYIDILSQIVQND
;
A
#
# COMPACT_ATOMS: atom_id res chain seq x y z
N MET A 1 26.49 -24.63 37.17
CA MET A 1 27.39 -23.86 38.07
C MET A 1 28.85 -24.28 37.95
N GLU A 2 29.31 -25.48 38.31
CA GLU A 2 30.75 -25.84 38.14
C GLU A 2 31.20 -25.90 36.67
N ALA A 3 30.38 -26.48 35.78
CA ALA A 3 30.68 -26.56 34.34
C ALA A 3 30.70 -25.19 33.62
N GLU A 4 29.99 -24.18 34.14
CA GLU A 4 29.95 -22.83 33.54
C GLU A 4 31.21 -22.03 33.91
N GLY A 5 31.79 -22.27 35.10
CA GLY A 5 33.02 -21.63 35.54
C GLY A 5 34.25 -22.07 34.74
N ASP A 6 34.37 -23.37 34.44
CA ASP A 6 35.49 -23.91 33.65
C ASP A 6 35.47 -23.45 32.19
N LEU A 7 34.29 -23.38 31.57
CA LEU A 7 34.14 -22.89 30.20
C LEU A 7 34.42 -21.38 30.06
N ASN A 8 34.05 -20.58 31.06
CA ASN A 8 34.39 -19.15 31.08
C ASN A 8 35.92 -18.93 31.09
N ASN A 9 36.63 -19.68 31.92
CA ASN A 9 38.10 -19.63 32.01
C ASN A 9 38.79 -20.07 30.72
N ILE A 10 38.18 -20.99 29.96
CA ILE A 10 38.69 -21.42 28.65
C ILE A 10 38.47 -20.30 27.62
N LEU A 11 37.28 -19.69 27.60
CA LEU A 11 36.94 -18.64 26.64
C LEU A 11 37.69 -17.32 26.88
N GLU A 12 38.02 -16.98 28.11
CA GLU A 12 38.92 -15.84 28.41
C GLU A 12 40.31 -15.99 27.82
N LYS A 13 40.79 -17.22 27.64
CA LYS A 13 42.10 -17.50 27.02
C LYS A 13 42.08 -17.47 25.50
N VAL A 14 40.91 -17.46 24.86
CA VAL A 14 40.79 -17.43 23.39
C VAL A 14 40.60 -15.98 22.91
N PRO A 15 41.48 -15.48 22.03
CA PRO A 15 41.33 -14.15 21.46
C PRO A 15 40.01 -14.01 20.69
N LEU A 16 39.31 -12.90 20.88
CA LEU A 16 38.04 -12.61 20.20
C LEU A 16 38.13 -12.78 18.68
N ARG A 17 39.25 -12.35 18.08
CA ARG A 17 39.50 -12.51 16.65
C ARG A 17 39.44 -13.97 16.18
N ASN A 18 39.99 -14.88 16.98
CA ASN A 18 40.02 -16.31 16.65
C ASN A 18 38.61 -16.92 16.78
N LEU A 19 37.81 -16.45 17.74
CA LEU A 19 36.40 -16.85 17.87
C LEU A 19 35.62 -16.43 16.63
N LEU A 20 35.73 -15.17 16.21
CA LEU A 20 35.02 -14.64 15.04
C LEU A 20 35.42 -15.35 13.74
N GLN A 21 36.72 -15.62 13.55
CA GLN A 21 37.21 -16.41 12.40
C GLN A 21 36.66 -17.85 12.42
N SER A 22 36.55 -18.46 13.60
CA SER A 22 35.98 -19.80 13.74
C SER A 22 34.49 -19.83 13.36
N ILE A 23 33.73 -18.78 13.72
CA ILE A 23 32.33 -18.63 13.31
C ILE A 23 32.23 -18.55 11.79
N GLN A 24 33.05 -17.72 11.14
CA GLN A 24 33.07 -17.57 9.68
C GLN A 24 33.43 -18.89 8.97
N ALA A 25 34.48 -19.59 9.40
CA ALA A 25 34.88 -20.87 8.81
C ALA A 25 33.83 -21.99 9.02
N LYS A 26 33.15 -22.01 10.17
CA LYS A 26 32.04 -22.93 10.43
C LYS A 26 30.80 -22.61 9.59
N ALA A 27 30.57 -21.33 9.27
CA ALA A 27 29.50 -20.89 8.40
C ALA A 27 29.74 -21.31 6.94
N GLU A 28 30.97 -21.12 6.43
CA GLU A 28 31.37 -21.52 5.07
C GLU A 28 31.26 -23.03 4.84
N SER A 29 31.57 -23.83 5.86
CA SER A 29 31.42 -25.28 5.79
C SER A 29 30.00 -25.80 6.03
N ALA A 30 29.01 -24.90 6.22
CA ALA A 30 27.60 -25.19 6.46
C ALA A 30 27.33 -26.27 7.53
N LYS A 31 28.21 -26.39 8.53
CA LYS A 31 28.08 -27.41 9.57
C LYS A 31 27.01 -27.00 10.59
N LYS A 32 26.06 -27.90 10.89
CA LYS A 32 25.04 -27.72 11.95
C LYS A 32 25.63 -27.35 13.32
N ASP A 33 26.87 -27.73 13.58
CA ASP A 33 27.61 -27.43 14.81
C ASP A 33 27.82 -25.92 15.07
N ILE A 34 27.61 -25.05 14.08
CA ILE A 34 27.72 -23.59 14.26
C ILE A 34 26.73 -23.05 15.29
N VAL A 35 25.49 -23.58 15.33
CA VAL A 35 24.44 -23.10 16.24
C VAL A 35 24.80 -23.43 17.68
N GLY A 36 25.27 -24.66 17.93
CA GLY A 36 25.75 -25.10 19.24
C GLY A 36 26.94 -24.27 19.72
N TYR A 37 27.88 -23.99 18.80
CA TYR A 37 29.05 -23.17 19.08
C TYR A 37 28.67 -21.74 19.51
N ILE A 38 27.76 -21.09 18.78
CA ILE A 38 27.29 -19.73 19.12
C ILE A 38 26.52 -19.72 20.44
N ARG A 39 25.66 -20.71 20.69
CA ARG A 39 24.98 -20.87 21.99
C ARG A 39 25.99 -20.98 23.14
N GLY A 40 27.06 -21.77 22.95
CA GLY A 40 28.15 -21.89 23.90
C GLY A 40 28.80 -20.54 24.21
N ILE A 41 29.16 -19.75 23.19
CA ILE A 41 29.75 -18.42 23.37
C ILE A 41 28.82 -17.51 24.19
N PHE A 42 27.52 -17.47 23.90
CA PHE A 42 26.58 -16.65 24.65
C PHE A 42 26.38 -17.12 26.10
N LEU A 43 26.34 -18.44 26.35
CA LEU A 43 26.24 -19.01 27.70
C LEU A 43 27.46 -18.67 28.55
N CYS A 44 28.64 -18.68 27.94
CA CYS A 44 29.90 -18.43 28.61
C CYS A 44 30.31 -16.95 28.65
N SER A 45 29.42 -16.06 28.23
CA SER A 45 29.64 -14.61 28.25
C SER A 45 28.59 -13.90 29.11
N THR A 46 28.10 -14.58 30.14
CA THR A 46 27.00 -14.12 31.02
C THR A 46 27.45 -13.17 32.13
N LEU A 47 28.75 -13.08 32.40
CA LEU A 47 29.30 -12.17 33.41
C LEU A 47 29.14 -10.71 32.97
N LYS A 48 28.78 -9.83 33.92
CA LYS A 48 28.70 -8.37 33.72
C LYS A 48 30.09 -7.73 33.74
N ASN A 49 30.99 -8.17 32.86
CA ASN A 49 32.26 -7.50 32.60
C ASN A 49 32.26 -6.95 31.16
N ASP A 50 33.07 -5.90 30.92
CA ASP A 50 33.11 -5.22 29.62
C ASP A 50 33.63 -6.14 28.50
N GLU A 51 34.52 -7.07 28.83
CA GLU A 51 35.05 -8.08 27.89
C GLU A 51 33.97 -9.07 27.40
N CYS A 52 33.10 -9.58 28.30
CA CYS A 52 32.01 -10.48 27.92
C CYS A 52 30.92 -9.72 27.17
N GLU A 53 30.63 -8.47 27.54
CA GLU A 53 29.70 -7.63 26.79
C GLU A 53 30.22 -7.37 25.37
N LYS A 54 31.50 -7.01 25.22
CA LYS A 54 32.17 -6.85 23.92
C LYS A 54 32.14 -8.14 23.11
N ARG A 55 32.40 -9.29 23.74
CA ARG A 55 32.33 -10.61 23.09
C ARG A 55 30.92 -10.91 22.60
N ARG A 56 29.88 -10.64 23.40
CA ARG A 56 28.47 -10.82 23.02
C ARG A 56 28.10 -9.94 21.83
N TYR A 57 28.43 -8.66 21.87
CA TYR A 57 28.16 -7.72 20.79
C TYR A 57 28.86 -8.11 19.48
N GLU A 58 30.16 -8.39 19.50
CA GLU A 58 30.90 -8.76 18.28
C GLU A 58 30.46 -10.12 17.73
N THR A 59 30.09 -11.07 18.60
CA THR A 59 29.48 -12.34 18.17
C THR A 59 28.14 -12.08 17.49
N PHE A 60 27.27 -11.26 18.10
CA PHE A 60 25.99 -10.89 17.52
C PHE A 60 26.16 -10.23 16.15
N LYS A 61 27.04 -9.22 16.06
CA LYS A 61 27.35 -8.50 14.83
C LYS A 61 27.88 -9.43 13.73
N CYS A 62 28.77 -10.36 14.08
CA CYS A 62 29.30 -11.35 13.14
C CYS A 62 28.18 -12.25 12.61
N VAL A 63 27.35 -12.82 13.48
CA VAL A 63 26.23 -13.69 13.06
C VAL A 63 25.21 -12.91 12.21
N LEU A 64 24.90 -11.66 12.58
CA LEU A 64 24.04 -10.79 11.79
C LEU A 64 24.61 -10.57 10.37
N SER A 65 25.92 -10.30 10.26
CA SER A 65 26.58 -10.15 8.95
C SER A 65 26.55 -11.42 8.11
N LEU A 66 26.58 -12.60 8.74
CA LEU A 66 26.47 -13.89 8.05
C LEU A 66 25.05 -14.11 7.54
N LEU A 67 24.03 -13.78 8.36
CA LEU A 67 22.64 -13.82 7.94
C LEU A 67 22.39 -12.89 6.76
N GLN A 68 22.94 -11.68 6.78
CA GLN A 68 22.71 -10.66 5.75
C GLN A 68 23.47 -10.93 4.44
N ASN A 69 24.74 -11.33 4.52
CA ASN A 69 25.64 -11.33 3.35
C ASN A 69 25.95 -12.73 2.79
N GLN A 70 25.67 -13.81 3.51
CA GLN A 70 25.96 -15.17 3.06
C GLN A 70 24.69 -15.98 2.75
N ASN A 71 24.80 -16.86 1.74
CA ASN A 71 23.77 -17.84 1.41
C ASN A 71 23.88 -19.05 2.33
N LEU A 72 23.48 -18.87 3.58
CA LEU A 72 23.32 -19.95 4.54
C LEU A 72 22.10 -20.81 4.18
N PRO A 73 22.13 -22.13 4.44
CA PRO A 73 20.95 -22.99 4.39
C PRO A 73 19.84 -22.44 5.30
N THR A 74 18.59 -22.45 4.83
CA THR A 74 17.44 -21.82 5.51
C THR A 74 17.23 -22.33 6.94
N ASN A 75 17.41 -23.63 7.17
CA ASN A 75 17.34 -24.23 8.51
C ASN A 75 18.38 -23.66 9.48
N ILE A 76 19.63 -23.49 9.03
CA ILE A 76 20.71 -22.92 9.84
C ILE A 76 20.44 -21.43 10.08
N ALA A 77 20.03 -20.69 9.04
CA ALA A 77 19.72 -19.26 9.16
C ALA A 77 18.61 -19.00 10.19
N SER A 78 17.49 -19.75 10.12
CA SER A 78 16.39 -19.61 11.08
C SER A 78 16.79 -20.00 12.50
N GLU A 79 17.60 -21.05 12.70
CA GLU A 79 18.11 -21.41 14.03
C GLU A 79 19.05 -20.34 14.61
N LEU A 80 19.90 -19.74 13.78
CA LEU A 80 20.79 -18.65 14.18
C LEU A 80 19.99 -17.38 14.54
N GLU A 81 19.01 -17.01 13.73
CA GLU A 81 18.09 -15.90 13.99
C GLU A 81 17.35 -16.09 15.32
N ALA A 82 16.83 -17.31 15.57
CA ALA A 82 16.21 -17.65 16.85
C ALA A 82 17.17 -17.50 18.05
N VAL A 83 18.44 -17.89 17.90
CA VAL A 83 19.45 -17.69 18.95
C VAL A 83 19.69 -16.21 19.20
N LEU A 84 19.79 -15.39 18.15
CA LEU A 84 19.98 -13.94 18.29
C LEU A 84 18.77 -13.27 18.96
N LEU A 85 17.54 -13.63 18.57
CA LEU A 85 16.29 -13.13 19.18
C LEU A 85 16.25 -13.39 20.70
N LEU A 86 16.68 -14.58 21.13
CA LEU A 86 16.72 -14.95 22.56
C LEU A 86 17.82 -14.21 23.35
N LYS A 87 18.85 -13.70 22.68
CA LYS A 87 20.03 -13.10 23.34
C LYS A 87 20.07 -11.59 23.26
N VAL A 88 19.26 -10.97 22.43
CA VAL A 88 19.26 -9.51 22.25
C VAL A 88 18.90 -8.76 23.54
N ASP A 89 17.98 -9.30 24.36
CA ASP A 89 17.55 -8.73 25.65
C ASP A 89 18.72 -8.64 26.65
N SER A 90 19.74 -9.47 26.48
CA SER A 90 20.91 -9.49 27.37
C SER A 90 21.89 -8.34 27.11
N LEU A 91 21.81 -7.68 25.96
CA LEU A 91 22.77 -6.65 25.55
C LEU A 91 22.55 -5.32 26.31
N GLN A 92 23.64 -4.58 26.50
CA GLN A 92 23.58 -3.22 27.02
C GLN A 92 22.97 -2.24 26.00
N THR A 93 22.38 -1.15 26.50
CA THR A 93 21.73 -0.12 25.68
C THR A 93 22.67 0.47 24.62
N SER A 94 23.94 0.72 24.96
CA SER A 94 24.95 1.25 24.03
C SER A 94 25.20 0.32 22.82
N ASN A 95 25.13 -1.00 23.03
CA ASN A 95 25.29 -1.99 21.98
C ASN A 95 24.01 -2.17 21.16
N LEU A 96 22.83 -2.10 21.79
CA LEU A 96 21.55 -2.06 21.08
C LEU A 96 21.47 -0.85 20.13
N MET A 97 21.99 0.31 20.53
CA MET A 97 22.09 1.48 19.67
C MET A 97 22.99 1.26 18.45
N LYS A 98 24.20 0.73 18.66
CA LYS A 98 25.10 0.38 17.55
C LYS A 98 24.48 -0.64 16.60
N LEU A 99 23.77 -1.65 17.13
CA LEU A 99 23.05 -2.61 16.31
C LEU A 99 21.92 -1.95 15.52
N THR A 100 21.19 -1.01 16.13
CA THR A 100 20.17 -0.22 15.43
C THR A 100 20.80 0.50 14.25
N GLU A 101 21.89 1.24 14.45
CA GLU A 101 22.59 1.96 13.37
C GLU A 101 23.02 1.02 12.23
N LEU A 102 23.55 -0.17 12.55
CA LEU A 102 23.90 -1.18 11.55
C LEU A 102 22.70 -1.67 10.74
N PHE A 103 21.53 -1.85 11.36
CA PHE A 103 20.30 -2.21 10.65
C PHE A 103 19.83 -1.11 9.70
N ILE A 104 19.90 0.14 10.15
CA ILE A 104 19.51 1.31 9.33
C ILE A 104 20.45 1.44 8.13
N GLU A 105 21.76 1.34 8.34
CA GLU A 105 22.75 1.39 7.29
C GLU A 105 22.57 0.23 6.29
N HIS A 106 22.29 -0.98 6.78
CA HIS A 106 22.04 -2.13 5.93
C HIS A 106 20.80 -1.93 5.03
N ALA A 107 19.69 -1.47 5.60
CA ALA A 107 18.44 -1.24 4.88
C ALA A 107 18.53 -0.08 3.87
N ARG A 108 19.38 0.91 4.12
CA ARG A 108 19.68 1.99 3.16
C ARG A 108 20.51 1.54 1.97
N ASN A 109 21.22 0.41 2.09
CA ASN A 109 22.14 -0.07 1.06
C ASN A 109 21.66 -1.35 0.35
N ASN A 110 20.67 -2.07 0.89
CA ASN A 110 20.27 -3.39 0.39
C ASN A 110 18.76 -3.64 0.51
N HIS A 111 18.21 -4.47 -0.39
CA HIS A 111 16.83 -4.98 -0.34
C HIS A 111 16.67 -6.27 0.52
N SER A 112 17.64 -6.60 1.38
CA SER A 112 17.63 -7.87 2.11
C SER A 112 16.61 -7.84 3.25
N SER A 113 15.75 -8.86 3.33
CA SER A 113 14.80 -9.06 4.42
C SER A 113 15.33 -9.90 5.58
N LYS A 114 16.58 -10.35 5.51
CA LYS A 114 17.15 -11.27 6.50
C LYS A 114 17.52 -10.53 7.79
N GLY A 115 17.09 -11.06 8.94
CA GLY A 115 17.35 -10.46 10.25
C GLY A 115 16.43 -9.29 10.61
N LEU A 116 15.38 -9.03 9.84
CA LEU A 116 14.42 -7.94 10.13
C LEU A 116 13.65 -8.16 11.45
N GLU A 117 13.37 -9.41 11.81
CA GLU A 117 12.72 -9.72 13.09
C GLU A 117 13.56 -9.23 14.27
N LEU A 118 14.90 -9.30 14.15
CA LEU A 118 15.82 -8.77 15.15
C LEU A 118 15.68 -7.25 15.28
N PHE A 119 15.41 -6.53 14.20
CA PHE A 119 15.21 -5.08 14.26
C PHE A 119 13.96 -4.72 15.08
N SER A 120 12.82 -5.40 14.86
CA SER A 120 11.61 -5.19 15.68
C SER A 120 11.89 -5.43 17.18
N LYS A 121 12.61 -6.52 17.48
CA LYS A 121 12.94 -6.92 18.84
C LYS A 121 13.92 -5.93 19.49
N ILE A 122 14.92 -5.41 18.76
CA ILE A 122 15.84 -4.37 19.25
C ILE A 122 15.06 -3.11 19.62
N LEU A 123 14.15 -2.63 18.76
CA LEU A 123 13.32 -1.46 19.05
C LEU A 123 12.42 -1.69 20.28
N SER A 124 11.87 -2.90 20.42
CA SER A 124 11.12 -3.30 21.60
C SER A 124 12.00 -3.27 22.85
N CYS A 125 13.20 -3.84 22.81
CA CYS A 125 14.14 -3.83 23.95
C CYS A 125 14.54 -2.43 24.37
N LEU A 126 14.78 -1.54 23.40
CA LEU A 126 15.08 -0.14 23.67
C LEU A 126 13.90 0.55 24.36
N SER A 127 12.67 0.31 23.92
CA SER A 127 11.48 0.93 24.53
C SER A 127 11.22 0.53 25.99
N HIS A 128 11.71 -0.64 26.44
CA HIS A 128 11.57 -1.10 27.83
C HIS A 128 12.62 -0.50 28.79
N ARG A 129 13.52 0.38 28.31
CA ARG A 129 14.52 1.03 29.15
C ARG A 129 13.98 2.36 29.69
N ASP A 130 13.97 2.51 31.01
CA ASP A 130 13.40 3.70 31.68
C ASP A 130 14.19 4.98 31.43
N THR A 131 15.53 4.91 31.55
CA THR A 131 16.43 6.05 31.33
C THR A 131 17.62 5.64 30.47
N ILE A 132 17.86 6.41 29.41
CA ILE A 132 18.98 6.25 28.49
C ILE A 132 19.68 7.59 28.36
N VAL A 133 20.99 7.60 28.60
CA VAL A 133 21.85 8.73 28.26
C VAL A 133 22.23 8.59 26.78
N TYR A 134 21.65 9.41 25.91
CA TYR A 134 21.99 9.44 24.48
C TYR A 134 22.41 10.86 24.08
N ASN A 135 23.59 11.01 23.47
CA ASN A 135 24.17 12.31 23.12
C ASN A 135 24.24 13.33 24.30
N GLY A 136 24.38 12.83 25.53
CA GLY A 136 24.47 13.66 26.74
C GLY A 136 23.13 14.14 27.29
N THR A 137 22.00 13.72 26.71
CA THR A 137 20.66 13.98 27.24
C THR A 137 20.03 12.69 27.79
N ASP A 138 19.36 12.83 28.93
CA ASP A 138 18.54 11.76 29.51
C ASP A 138 17.20 11.72 28.78
N MET A 139 16.89 10.58 28.16
CA MET A 139 15.61 10.33 27.51
C MET A 139 15.08 8.95 27.83
N SER A 140 13.77 8.76 27.68
CA SER A 140 13.15 7.44 27.81
C SER A 140 13.44 6.57 26.60
N GLY A 141 13.41 5.25 26.77
CA GLY A 141 13.52 4.31 25.65
C GLY A 141 12.47 4.48 24.55
N VAL A 142 11.26 4.89 24.94
CA VAL A 142 10.15 5.19 24.01
C VAL A 142 10.46 6.44 23.18
N GLU A 143 10.99 7.48 23.81
CA GLU A 143 11.39 8.71 23.13
C GLU A 143 12.57 8.49 22.17
N LEU A 144 13.55 7.68 22.59
CA LEU A 144 14.64 7.26 21.74
C LEU A 144 14.14 6.49 20.51
N ARG A 145 13.23 5.52 20.68
CA ARG A 145 12.62 4.78 19.58
C ARG A 145 11.92 5.72 18.59
N LYS A 146 11.15 6.69 19.10
CA LYS A 146 10.51 7.71 18.28
C LYS A 146 11.53 8.51 17.47
N ASN A 147 12.65 8.90 18.07
CA ASN A 147 13.73 9.63 17.39
C ASN A 147 14.41 8.78 16.31
N ILE A 148 14.66 7.50 16.58
CA ILE A 148 15.21 6.53 15.62
C ILE A 148 14.28 6.40 14.41
N LEU A 149 13.00 6.10 14.65
CA LEU A 149 12.01 5.92 13.58
C LEU A 149 11.82 7.22 12.79
N SER A 150 11.81 8.36 13.49
CA SER A 150 11.72 9.67 12.84
C SER A 150 12.93 9.90 11.94
N SER A 151 14.15 9.70 12.43
CA SER A 151 15.39 9.88 11.66
C SER A 151 15.47 8.95 10.47
N LEU A 152 14.99 7.72 10.61
CA LEU A 152 15.03 6.68 9.58
C LEU A 152 14.21 7.07 8.35
N PHE A 153 13.00 7.62 8.56
CA PHE A 153 12.10 8.01 7.48
C PHE A 153 12.15 9.52 7.12
N SER A 154 12.91 10.34 7.87
CA SER A 154 13.05 11.79 7.58
C SER A 154 13.92 12.11 6.36
N SER A 155 14.78 11.17 5.93
CA SER A 155 15.68 11.40 4.80
C SER A 155 14.94 11.16 3.49
N ASN A 156 14.82 12.18 2.62
CA ASN A 156 14.31 12.10 1.23
C ASN A 156 15.23 11.28 0.29
N SER A 157 15.85 10.23 0.82
CA SER A 157 16.67 9.30 0.07
C SER A 157 15.83 8.10 -0.33
N ASN A 158 15.98 7.61 -1.56
CA ASN A 158 15.51 6.28 -1.92
C ASN A 158 16.12 5.27 -0.91
N ILE A 159 15.26 4.48 -0.25
CA ILE A 159 15.67 3.44 0.69
C ILE A 159 15.35 2.09 0.01
N PRO A 160 16.35 1.39 -0.56
CA PRO A 160 16.15 0.07 -1.18
C PRO A 160 15.37 -0.91 -0.30
N GLY A 161 15.68 -0.94 1.00
CA GLY A 161 15.00 -1.78 1.98
C GLY A 161 13.68 -1.22 2.51
N ILE A 162 12.99 -0.31 1.82
CA ILE A 162 11.82 0.39 2.38
C ILE A 162 10.63 -0.53 2.65
N VAL A 163 10.36 -1.48 1.75
CA VAL A 163 9.28 -2.47 1.92
C VAL A 163 9.56 -3.34 3.15
N GLN A 164 10.81 -3.75 3.30
CA GLN A 164 11.34 -4.55 4.39
C GLN A 164 11.19 -3.78 5.71
N LEU A 165 11.63 -2.53 5.76
CA LEU A 165 11.50 -1.67 6.94
C LEU A 165 10.03 -1.44 7.33
N ALA A 166 9.16 -1.17 6.36
CA ALA A 166 7.73 -1.00 6.60
C ALA A 166 7.09 -2.26 7.20
N SER A 167 7.53 -3.44 6.75
CA SER A 167 7.04 -4.72 7.28
C SER A 167 7.37 -4.93 8.77
N VAL A 168 8.56 -4.48 9.22
CA VAL A 168 8.98 -4.60 10.62
C VAL A 168 8.10 -3.81 11.57
N LEU A 169 7.57 -2.67 11.11
CA LEU A 169 6.72 -1.80 11.94
C LEU A 169 5.42 -2.50 12.37
N LYS A 170 5.00 -3.55 11.65
CA LYS A 170 3.88 -4.40 12.04
C LYS A 170 4.13 -5.16 13.35
N ASP A 171 5.37 -5.40 13.73
CA ASP A 171 5.73 -6.13 14.96
C ASP A 171 6.20 -5.20 16.10
N VAL A 172 6.23 -3.89 15.86
CA VAL A 172 6.61 -2.87 16.88
C VAL A 172 5.38 -2.26 17.54
N ASP A 173 5.33 -2.20 18.87
CA ASP A 173 4.23 -1.55 19.61
C ASP A 173 4.31 -0.03 19.52
N LEU A 174 3.71 0.52 18.46
CA LEU A 174 3.69 1.96 18.16
C LEU A 174 2.55 2.65 18.93
N SER A 175 2.87 3.77 19.58
CA SER A 175 1.87 4.69 20.13
C SER A 175 1.09 5.40 19.02
N GLU A 176 -0.06 6.00 19.35
CA GLU A 176 -0.88 6.73 18.37
C GLU A 176 -0.11 7.87 17.68
N ASN A 177 0.72 8.60 18.43
CA ASN A 177 1.57 9.68 17.91
C ASN A 177 2.69 9.15 16.99
N GLU A 178 3.29 8.00 17.31
CA GLU A 178 4.28 7.38 16.45
C GLU A 178 3.63 6.87 15.16
N MET A 179 2.44 6.26 15.26
CA MET A 179 1.68 5.80 14.10
C MET A 179 1.32 6.96 13.15
N GLU A 180 0.95 8.12 13.69
CA GLU A 180 0.68 9.33 12.88
C GLU A 180 1.89 9.76 12.06
N LEU A 181 3.02 9.95 12.76
CA LEU A 181 4.26 10.42 12.15
C LEU A 181 4.80 9.42 11.13
N ILE A 182 4.73 8.12 11.43
CA ILE A 182 5.19 7.07 10.54
C ILE A 182 4.29 6.97 9.31
N ALA A 183 2.96 7.01 9.49
CA ALA A 183 2.04 6.96 8.36
C ALA A 183 2.27 8.14 7.41
N GLU A 184 2.48 9.36 7.95
CA GLU A 184 2.80 10.55 7.15
C GLU A 184 4.10 10.36 6.36
N LYS A 185 5.20 9.99 7.02
CA LYS A 185 6.50 9.82 6.36
C LYS A 185 6.53 8.70 5.32
N LEU A 186 5.88 7.58 5.59
CA LEU A 186 5.82 6.49 4.62
C LEU A 186 5.00 6.88 3.38
N LEU A 187 3.94 7.69 3.55
CA LEU A 187 3.19 8.25 2.41
C LEU A 187 4.03 9.27 1.63
N GLU A 188 4.85 10.08 2.31
CA GLU A 188 5.79 11.02 1.67
C GLU A 188 6.87 10.30 0.86
N LEU A 189 7.28 9.10 1.28
CA LEU A 189 8.26 8.28 0.55
C LEU A 189 7.65 7.53 -0.64
N LEU A 190 6.33 7.32 -0.70
CA LEU A 190 5.65 6.58 -1.77
C LEU A 190 6.03 7.04 -3.21
N PRO A 191 6.19 8.34 -3.51
CA PRO A 191 6.64 8.80 -4.82
C PRO A 191 8.06 8.36 -5.20
N GLU A 192 8.94 8.16 -4.21
CA GLU A 192 10.34 7.77 -4.40
C GLU A 192 10.51 6.24 -4.54
N VAL A 193 9.48 5.46 -4.19
CA VAL A 193 9.48 4.00 -4.35
C VAL A 193 9.31 3.63 -5.82
N GLU A 194 10.16 2.74 -6.32
CA GLU A 194 10.08 2.21 -7.68
C GLU A 194 8.71 1.59 -7.97
N LEU A 195 8.19 1.77 -9.19
CA LEU A 195 6.84 1.32 -9.57
C LEU A 195 6.55 -0.14 -9.20
N ILE A 196 7.52 -1.03 -9.41
CA ILE A 196 7.40 -2.47 -9.13
C ILE A 196 7.31 -2.75 -7.61
N GLU A 197 7.93 -1.91 -6.78
CA GLU A 197 7.93 -2.02 -5.32
C GLU A 197 6.75 -1.28 -4.66
N GLN A 198 6.03 -0.42 -5.39
CA GLN A 198 4.86 0.30 -4.84
C GLN A 198 3.75 -0.63 -4.34
N PRO A 199 3.34 -1.69 -5.07
CA PRO A 199 2.32 -2.60 -4.57
C PRO A 199 2.72 -3.27 -3.24
N PRO A 200 3.87 -3.98 -3.11
CA PRO A 200 4.22 -4.59 -1.83
C PRO A 200 4.42 -3.56 -0.73
N PHE A 201 4.94 -2.36 -1.04
CA PHE A 201 5.03 -1.26 -0.07
C PHE A 201 3.65 -0.83 0.46
N ILE A 202 2.69 -0.58 -0.45
CA ILE A 202 1.31 -0.21 -0.08
C ILE A 202 0.63 -1.35 0.68
N TYR A 203 0.89 -2.61 0.33
CA TYR A 203 0.38 -3.73 1.10
C TYR A 203 0.89 -3.70 2.55
N GLN A 204 2.17 -3.41 2.78
CA GLN A 204 2.69 -3.23 4.15
C GLN A 204 2.02 -2.06 4.88
N LEU A 205 1.74 -0.95 4.18
CA LEU A 205 0.98 0.17 4.75
C LEU A 205 -0.45 -0.23 5.16
N LEU A 206 -1.14 -1.01 4.32
CA LEU A 206 -2.48 -1.52 4.62
C LEU A 206 -2.45 -2.48 5.82
N LEU A 207 -1.43 -3.34 5.95
CA LEU A 207 -1.23 -4.17 7.12
C LEU A 207 -0.96 -3.34 8.39
N LEU A 208 -0.09 -2.33 8.28
CA LEU A 208 0.23 -1.41 9.37
C LEU A 208 -1.00 -0.62 9.83
N SER A 209 -1.90 -0.28 8.89
CA SER A 209 -3.14 0.44 9.17
C SER A 209 -4.04 -0.28 10.19
N ALA A 210 -3.86 -1.59 10.38
CA ALA A 210 -4.53 -2.36 11.42
C ALA A 210 -4.36 -1.73 12.82
N LYS A 211 -3.19 -1.14 13.07
CA LYS A 211 -2.81 -0.48 14.33
C LYS A 211 -3.36 0.94 14.48
N GLY A 212 -3.73 1.61 13.39
CA GLY A 212 -4.22 2.99 13.42
C GLY A 212 -4.14 3.73 12.09
N LYS A 213 -4.67 4.96 12.06
CA LYS A 213 -4.56 5.92 10.93
C LYS A 213 -4.98 5.38 9.55
N ARG A 214 -5.89 4.39 9.50
CA ARG A 214 -6.45 3.80 8.25
C ARG A 214 -6.92 4.85 7.25
N ARG A 215 -7.67 5.85 7.73
CA ARG A 215 -8.20 6.94 6.90
C ARG A 215 -7.08 7.70 6.19
N GLN A 216 -6.06 8.11 6.94
CA GLN A 216 -4.91 8.86 6.43
C GLN A 216 -4.17 8.05 5.38
N ILE A 217 -3.91 6.76 5.65
CA ILE A 217 -3.24 5.85 4.72
C ILE A 217 -4.04 5.71 3.42
N LEU A 218 -5.33 5.38 3.49
CA LEU A 218 -6.20 5.26 2.32
C LEU A 218 -6.26 6.57 1.52
N GLN A 219 -6.46 7.69 2.21
CA GLN A 219 -6.52 9.00 1.56
C GLN A 219 -5.19 9.38 0.90
N GLY A 220 -4.06 9.07 1.54
CA GLY A 220 -2.72 9.31 1.00
C GLY A 220 -2.47 8.51 -0.28
N ILE A 221 -2.80 7.21 -0.29
CA ILE A 221 -2.68 6.36 -1.48
C ILE A 221 -3.56 6.89 -2.62
N ILE A 222 -4.83 7.20 -2.35
CA ILE A 222 -5.75 7.76 -3.35
C ILE A 222 -5.20 9.08 -3.91
N SER A 223 -4.75 9.97 -3.03
CA SER A 223 -4.22 11.27 -3.42
C SER A 223 -2.97 11.15 -4.27
N TYR A 224 -2.08 10.20 -3.95
CA TYR A 224 -0.88 9.92 -4.74
C TYR A 224 -1.21 9.55 -6.19
N PHE A 225 -2.06 8.53 -6.40
CA PHE A 225 -2.41 8.08 -7.76
C PHE A 225 -3.18 9.15 -8.54
N ILE A 226 -4.07 9.91 -7.90
CA ILE A 226 -4.76 11.04 -8.54
C ILE A 226 -3.76 12.11 -8.99
N GLN A 227 -2.80 12.48 -8.13
CA GLN A 227 -1.79 13.48 -8.47
C GLN A 227 -0.88 12.99 -9.60
N LYS A 228 -0.51 11.70 -9.59
CA LYS A 228 0.30 11.09 -10.64
C LYS A 228 -0.44 11.07 -11.98
N ASP A 229 -1.71 10.70 -12.01
CA ASP A 229 -2.56 10.77 -13.20
C ASP A 229 -2.71 12.20 -13.73
N ASN A 230 -2.88 13.19 -12.85
CA ASN A 230 -2.94 14.60 -13.26
C ASN A 230 -1.65 15.04 -13.94
N ARG A 231 -0.48 14.71 -13.37
CA ARG A 231 0.83 15.04 -13.95
C ARG A 231 1.04 14.37 -15.31
N LEU A 232 0.66 13.10 -15.45
CA LEU A 232 0.72 12.39 -16.72
C LEU A 232 -0.17 13.05 -17.78
N ARG A 233 -1.38 13.49 -17.41
CA ARG A 233 -2.27 14.23 -18.31
C ARG A 233 -1.69 15.59 -18.72
N GLU A 234 -1.06 16.31 -17.80
CA GLU A 234 -0.39 17.58 -18.10
C GLU A 234 0.78 17.39 -19.07
N LEU A 235 1.59 16.34 -18.88
CA LEU A 235 2.69 16.01 -19.78
C LEU A 235 2.20 15.62 -21.19
N ALA A 236 1.16 14.80 -21.28
CA ALA A 236 0.56 14.39 -22.55
C ALA A 236 -0.04 15.57 -23.34
N ASN A 237 -0.59 16.58 -22.64
CA ASN A 237 -1.13 17.77 -23.29
C ASN A 237 -0.04 18.74 -23.79
N ASN A 238 1.18 18.66 -23.24
CA ASN A 238 2.27 19.57 -23.55
C ASN A 238 3.26 19.02 -24.60
N ASN A 239 3.34 17.70 -24.77
CA ASN A 239 4.28 17.03 -25.67
C ASN A 239 3.51 16.30 -26.79
N GLU A 240 3.47 16.86 -28.00
CA GLU A 240 2.84 16.23 -29.18
C GLU A 240 3.72 15.14 -29.87
N ASP A 241 4.98 14.91 -29.42
CA ASP A 241 6.02 14.20 -30.22
C ASP A 241 6.86 13.09 -29.49
N SER A 242 6.37 12.39 -28.46
CA SER A 242 7.19 11.42 -27.67
C SER A 242 6.70 9.95 -27.66
N ASP A 243 6.18 9.47 -28.78
CA ASP A 243 5.40 8.22 -28.91
C ASP A 243 6.14 6.86 -28.80
N SER A 244 7.35 6.75 -28.22
CA SER A 244 8.00 5.41 -28.16
C SER A 244 8.78 5.03 -26.91
N ILE A 245 9.21 5.97 -26.06
CA ILE A 245 9.98 5.64 -24.84
C ILE A 245 9.07 5.66 -23.58
N ASP A 246 7.87 6.24 -23.66
CA ASP A 246 6.96 6.39 -22.51
C ASP A 246 5.89 5.28 -22.40
N ASP A 247 5.67 4.47 -23.45
CA ASP A 247 4.59 3.48 -23.48
C ASP A 247 4.83 2.29 -22.53
N GLU A 248 6.09 1.82 -22.41
CA GLU A 248 6.43 0.74 -21.47
C GLU A 248 6.29 1.19 -20.01
N ASN A 249 6.74 2.40 -19.68
CA ASN A 249 6.61 2.98 -18.33
C ASN A 249 5.14 3.27 -18.00
N GLN A 250 4.35 3.76 -18.96
CA GLN A 250 2.93 3.98 -18.79
C GLN A 250 2.17 2.66 -18.60
N THR A 251 2.52 1.63 -19.38
CA THR A 251 1.98 0.27 -19.24
C THR A 251 2.29 -0.30 -17.85
N LEU A 252 3.55 -0.21 -17.41
CA LEU A 252 3.98 -0.65 -16.09
C LEU A 252 3.24 0.11 -14.98
N TYR A 253 3.06 1.43 -15.13
CA TYR A 253 2.30 2.23 -14.19
C TYR A 253 0.83 1.79 -14.10
N ARG A 254 0.14 1.56 -15.23
CA ARG A 254 -1.25 1.07 -15.21
C ARG A 254 -1.38 -0.33 -14.62
N GLN A 255 -0.42 -1.22 -14.85
CA GLN A 255 -0.38 -2.54 -14.20
C GLN A 255 -0.14 -2.42 -12.68
N THR A 256 0.74 -1.50 -12.28
CA THR A 256 1.03 -1.18 -10.87
C THR A 256 -0.24 -0.69 -10.18
N GLU A 257 -0.93 0.27 -10.79
CA GLU A 257 -2.19 0.84 -10.34
C GLU A 257 -3.25 -0.26 -10.13
N GLY A 258 -3.42 -1.16 -11.10
CA GLY A 258 -4.31 -2.33 -11.01
C GLY A 258 -3.96 -3.27 -9.86
N THR A 259 -2.67 -3.51 -9.64
CA THR A 259 -2.19 -4.35 -8.54
C THR A 259 -2.48 -3.71 -7.18
N VAL A 260 -2.30 -2.39 -7.06
CA VAL A 260 -2.64 -1.64 -5.84
C VAL A 260 -4.14 -1.69 -5.55
N ILE A 261 -4.99 -1.49 -6.57
CA ILE A 261 -6.45 -1.59 -6.42
C ILE A 261 -6.84 -3.00 -5.94
N LEU A 262 -6.21 -4.03 -6.51
CA LEU A 262 -6.41 -5.42 -6.08
C LEU A 262 -5.96 -5.62 -4.63
N MET A 263 -4.82 -5.07 -4.22
CA MET A 263 -4.31 -5.17 -2.85
C MET A 263 -5.22 -4.49 -1.83
N ILE A 264 -5.80 -3.32 -2.15
CA ILE A 264 -6.82 -2.67 -1.31
C ILE A 264 -8.04 -3.57 -1.17
N SER A 265 -8.48 -4.18 -2.27
CA SER A 265 -9.61 -5.13 -2.27
C SER A 265 -9.31 -6.37 -1.44
N VAL A 266 -8.15 -7.01 -1.61
CA VAL A 266 -7.77 -8.19 -0.82
C VAL A 266 -7.62 -7.83 0.66
N SER A 267 -6.98 -6.71 0.98
CA SER A 267 -6.82 -6.25 2.36
C SER A 267 -8.18 -5.98 3.02
N SER A 268 -9.14 -5.43 2.27
CA SER A 268 -10.50 -5.20 2.76
C SER A 268 -11.27 -6.50 3.03
N ARG A 269 -10.95 -7.62 2.36
CA ARG A 269 -11.51 -8.94 2.68
C ARG A 269 -10.95 -9.50 3.98
N HIS A 270 -9.69 -9.23 4.27
CA HIS A 270 -9.03 -9.66 5.51
C HIS A 270 -9.41 -8.77 6.71
N ASP A 271 -9.52 -7.46 6.49
CA ASP A 271 -9.94 -6.47 7.48
C ASP A 271 -11.10 -5.61 6.95
N GLN A 272 -12.32 -5.96 7.34
CA GLN A 272 -13.55 -5.24 6.95
C GLN A 272 -13.56 -3.78 7.43
N SER A 273 -12.72 -3.40 8.39
CA SER A 273 -12.63 -1.99 8.81
C SER A 273 -12.05 -1.10 7.70
N ILE A 274 -11.22 -1.65 6.81
CA ILE A 274 -10.69 -0.93 5.63
C ILE A 274 -11.83 -0.58 4.68
N GLU A 275 -12.73 -1.53 4.37
CA GLU A 275 -13.90 -1.29 3.52
C GLU A 275 -14.81 -0.21 4.12
N LYS A 276 -15.09 -0.30 5.43
CA LYS A 276 -15.92 0.69 6.14
C LYS A 276 -15.31 2.08 6.11
N GLU A 277 -13.99 2.17 6.33
CA GLU A 277 -13.27 3.45 6.33
C GLU A 277 -13.21 4.05 4.92
N PHE A 278 -12.97 3.22 3.90
CA PHE A 278 -13.06 3.64 2.50
C PHE A 278 -14.45 4.16 2.14
N LEU A 279 -15.51 3.46 2.55
CA LEU A 279 -16.88 3.93 2.33
C LEU A 279 -17.16 5.27 3.02
N HIS A 280 -16.62 5.46 4.24
CA HIS A 280 -16.73 6.74 4.94
C HIS A 280 -16.00 7.85 4.18
N LEU A 281 -14.79 7.60 3.69
CA LEU A 281 -14.02 8.52 2.85
C LEU A 281 -14.79 8.93 1.60
N ILE A 282 -15.34 7.97 0.84
CA ILE A 282 -16.12 8.26 -0.38
C ILE A 282 -17.40 9.04 -0.05
N LYS A 283 -18.08 8.76 1.06
CA LYS A 283 -19.23 9.56 1.51
C LYS A 283 -18.85 10.99 1.86
N GLN A 284 -17.71 11.19 2.53
CA GLN A 284 -17.22 12.53 2.85
C GLN A 284 -16.83 13.30 1.59
N LEU A 285 -16.19 12.63 0.62
CA LEU A 285 -15.69 13.24 -0.61
C LEU A 285 -16.77 13.42 -1.69
N GLN A 286 -18.03 12.99 -1.47
CA GLN A 286 -19.11 13.03 -2.49
C GLN A 286 -19.39 14.43 -3.07
N HIS A 287 -18.91 15.49 -2.40
CA HIS A 287 -19.01 16.88 -2.84
C HIS A 287 -17.82 17.34 -3.71
N LYS A 288 -16.85 16.45 -3.97
CA LYS A 288 -15.65 16.65 -4.79
C LYS A 288 -15.61 15.62 -5.92
N PRO A 289 -16.43 15.79 -6.98
CA PRO A 289 -16.55 14.79 -8.03
C PRO A 289 -15.24 14.48 -8.74
N GLU A 290 -14.35 15.45 -8.87
CA GLU A 290 -13.02 15.31 -9.45
C GLU A 290 -12.12 14.31 -8.71
N ILE A 291 -12.33 14.11 -7.41
CA ILE A 291 -11.56 13.14 -6.61
C ILE A 291 -12.19 11.76 -6.68
N ILE A 292 -13.51 11.66 -6.58
CA ILE A 292 -14.21 10.37 -6.53
C ILE A 292 -14.31 9.70 -7.89
N LEU A 293 -14.48 10.50 -8.95
CA LEU A 293 -14.66 10.02 -10.32
C LEU A 293 -13.34 9.99 -11.08
N SER A 294 -12.21 10.25 -10.41
CA SER A 294 -10.88 10.01 -10.99
C SER A 294 -10.69 8.51 -11.29
N PRO A 295 -9.85 8.15 -12.26
CA PRO A 295 -9.66 6.76 -12.68
C PRO A 295 -9.35 5.81 -11.52
N PHE A 296 -8.35 6.14 -10.70
CA PHE A 296 -7.97 5.33 -9.54
C PHE A 296 -9.09 5.18 -8.50
N SER A 297 -9.73 6.28 -8.09
CA SER A 297 -10.81 6.26 -7.09
C SER A 297 -12.03 5.51 -7.56
N LEU A 298 -12.41 5.72 -8.83
CA LEU A 298 -13.52 5.02 -9.45
C LEU A 298 -13.21 3.53 -9.52
N ALA A 299 -12.06 3.13 -10.08
CA ALA A 299 -11.66 1.74 -10.19
C ALA A 299 -11.57 1.04 -8.81
N THR A 300 -11.06 1.73 -7.79
CA THR A 300 -11.04 1.23 -6.40
C THR A 300 -12.45 1.03 -5.86
N SER A 301 -13.35 2.00 -6.08
CA SER A 301 -14.76 1.90 -5.67
C SER A 301 -15.46 0.72 -6.36
N LEU A 302 -15.20 0.51 -7.65
CA LEU A 302 -15.76 -0.59 -8.44
C LEU A 302 -15.21 -1.95 -8.00
N SER A 303 -13.92 -2.03 -7.67
CA SER A 303 -13.28 -3.23 -7.11
C SER A 303 -13.92 -3.63 -5.76
N LEU A 304 -14.13 -2.66 -4.88
CA LEU A 304 -14.75 -2.86 -3.57
C LEU A 304 -16.27 -3.12 -3.65
N SER A 305 -16.94 -2.67 -4.71
CA SER A 305 -18.38 -2.95 -4.94
C SER A 305 -18.71 -4.43 -5.12
N LYS A 306 -17.71 -5.31 -5.24
CA LYS A 306 -17.90 -6.77 -5.24
C LYS A 306 -18.22 -7.31 -3.84
N MET A 307 -17.88 -6.61 -2.77
CA MET A 307 -18.12 -7.06 -1.41
C MET A 307 -19.57 -6.81 -1.02
N HIS A 308 -20.29 -7.85 -0.57
CA HIS A 308 -21.73 -7.76 -0.29
C HIS A 308 -22.13 -6.71 0.76
N HIS A 309 -21.17 -6.17 1.53
CA HIS A 309 -21.38 -5.29 2.68
C HIS A 309 -21.16 -3.79 2.37
N GLY A 310 -21.74 -3.27 1.29
CA GLY A 310 -21.59 -1.84 1.01
C GLY A 310 -21.85 -1.41 -0.42
N VAL A 311 -22.05 -2.36 -1.34
CA VAL A 311 -22.29 -2.13 -2.78
C VAL A 311 -23.25 -0.97 -3.05
N ASN A 312 -24.44 -1.01 -2.43
CA ASN A 312 -25.45 0.01 -2.63
C ASN A 312 -24.99 1.38 -2.12
N ASN A 313 -24.24 1.41 -1.02
CA ASN A 313 -23.74 2.66 -0.46
C ASN A 313 -22.64 3.28 -1.33
N ILE A 314 -21.75 2.47 -1.91
CA ILE A 314 -20.71 2.96 -2.83
C ILE A 314 -21.36 3.53 -4.10
N PHE A 315 -22.26 2.77 -4.74
CA PHE A 315 -22.95 3.25 -5.94
C PHE A 315 -23.84 4.46 -5.66
N ASP A 316 -24.48 4.55 -4.49
CA ASP A 316 -25.25 5.72 -4.10
C ASP A 316 -24.36 6.96 -3.94
N SER A 317 -23.17 6.83 -3.36
CA SER A 317 -22.21 7.92 -3.29
C SER A 317 -21.68 8.34 -4.66
N LEU A 318 -21.35 7.37 -5.54
CA LEU A 318 -20.94 7.66 -6.92
C LEU A 318 -22.05 8.37 -7.71
N LYS A 319 -23.30 7.91 -7.62
CA LYS A 319 -24.45 8.57 -8.27
C LYS A 319 -24.66 9.99 -7.76
N LYS A 320 -24.55 10.24 -6.45
CA LYS A 320 -24.65 11.59 -5.87
C LYS A 320 -23.56 12.51 -6.38
N SER A 321 -22.32 12.00 -6.47
CA SER A 321 -21.19 12.72 -7.06
C SER A 321 -21.46 13.09 -8.53
N LEU A 322 -21.99 12.14 -9.32
CA LEU A 322 -22.38 12.40 -10.72
C LEU A 322 -23.44 13.50 -10.84
N VAL A 323 -24.52 13.43 -10.03
CA VAL A 323 -25.57 14.47 -10.02
C VAL A 323 -24.96 15.84 -9.78
N LEU A 324 -24.11 15.96 -8.76
CA LEU A 324 -23.46 17.22 -8.43
C LEU A 324 -22.58 17.72 -9.58
N ALA A 325 -21.78 16.83 -10.16
CA ALA A 325 -20.85 17.18 -11.23
C ALA A 325 -21.57 17.69 -12.50
N PHE A 326 -22.66 17.03 -12.90
CA PHE A 326 -23.49 17.49 -14.02
C PHE A 326 -24.20 18.83 -13.70
N GLN A 327 -24.71 19.00 -12.47
CA GLN A 327 -25.29 20.28 -12.04
C GLN A 327 -24.26 21.42 -12.04
N LEU A 328 -23.03 21.16 -11.62
CA LEU A 328 -21.94 22.15 -11.66
C LEU A 328 -21.57 22.52 -13.10
N LYS A 329 -21.45 21.53 -13.98
CA LYS A 329 -21.20 21.73 -15.42
C LYS A 329 -22.28 22.59 -16.06
N GLU A 330 -23.56 22.29 -15.80
CA GLU A 330 -24.69 23.06 -16.31
C GLU A 330 -24.68 24.50 -15.80
N LYS A 331 -24.51 24.70 -14.48
CA LYS A 331 -24.40 26.04 -13.87
C LYS A 331 -23.27 26.86 -14.48
N ARG A 332 -22.13 26.22 -14.76
CA ARG A 332 -20.95 26.84 -15.39
C ARG A 332 -21.19 27.22 -16.85
N ASN A 333 -21.92 26.38 -17.60
CA ASN A 333 -22.26 26.65 -18.99
C ASN A 333 -23.25 27.83 -19.10
N ASN A 334 -24.18 27.92 -18.17
CA ASN A 334 -25.25 28.92 -18.18
C ASN A 334 -24.86 30.29 -17.59
N SER A 335 -23.67 30.42 -16.98
CA SER A 335 -23.24 31.68 -16.35
C SER A 335 -21.74 31.95 -16.53
N VAL A 336 -21.43 33.10 -17.14
CA VAL A 336 -20.06 33.60 -17.30
C VAL A 336 -19.42 33.91 -15.94
N TRP A 337 -20.21 34.42 -14.98
CA TRP A 337 -19.73 34.67 -13.62
C TRP A 337 -19.36 33.37 -12.89
N LEU A 338 -20.22 32.35 -12.98
CA LEU A 338 -19.93 31.04 -12.37
C LEU A 338 -18.77 30.32 -13.05
N ARG A 339 -18.50 30.60 -14.32
CA ARG A 339 -17.33 30.07 -15.03
C ARG A 339 -16.00 30.44 -14.40
N ASN A 340 -15.94 31.59 -13.72
CA ASN A 340 -14.74 32.07 -13.02
C ASN A 340 -14.65 31.54 -11.58
N LEU A 341 -15.77 31.11 -10.98
CA LEU A 341 -15.83 30.63 -9.60
C LEU A 341 -15.80 29.10 -9.47
N ILE A 342 -16.38 28.40 -10.43
CA ILE A 342 -16.41 26.93 -10.47
C ILE A 342 -15.20 26.47 -11.28
N PRO A 343 -14.23 25.77 -10.67
CA PRO A 343 -13.09 25.21 -11.38
C PRO A 343 -13.53 24.38 -12.58
N CYS A 344 -12.76 24.41 -13.66
CA CYS A 344 -12.99 23.51 -14.78
C CYS A 344 -12.63 22.09 -14.31
N THR A 345 -13.61 21.34 -13.83
CA THR A 345 -13.43 19.92 -13.54
C THR A 345 -13.15 19.19 -14.85
N SER A 346 -12.23 18.21 -14.83
CA SER A 346 -12.03 17.31 -15.97
C SER A 346 -13.38 16.72 -16.40
N ASP A 347 -13.57 16.51 -17.71
CA ASP A 347 -14.82 15.92 -18.19
C ASP A 347 -14.96 14.52 -17.58
N ILE A 348 -16.01 14.32 -16.79
CA ILE A 348 -16.33 13.06 -16.11
C ILE A 348 -16.37 11.91 -17.11
N LEU A 349 -16.86 12.20 -18.32
CA LEU A 349 -16.92 11.22 -19.39
C LEU A 349 -15.51 10.76 -19.78
N GLU A 350 -14.57 11.69 -19.90
CA GLU A 350 -13.17 11.38 -20.21
C GLU A 350 -12.48 10.66 -19.04
N LEU A 351 -12.70 11.08 -17.78
CA LEU A 351 -12.15 10.35 -16.61
C LEU A 351 -12.67 8.91 -16.54
N THR A 352 -13.95 8.71 -16.86
CA THR A 352 -14.56 7.37 -16.87
C THR A 352 -14.03 6.53 -18.04
N LYS A 353 -13.88 7.13 -19.23
CA LYS A 353 -13.24 6.46 -20.37
C LYS A 353 -11.80 6.10 -20.06
N GLU A 354 -11.05 6.98 -19.41
CA GLU A 354 -9.69 6.71 -18.96
C GLU A 354 -9.66 5.51 -18.00
N ALA A 355 -10.56 5.45 -17.01
CA ALA A 355 -10.67 4.30 -16.11
C ALA A 355 -10.93 2.98 -16.86
N ILE A 356 -11.78 3.00 -17.90
CA ILE A 356 -12.09 1.83 -18.73
C ILE A 356 -10.89 1.47 -19.62
N LYS A 357 -10.22 2.44 -20.23
CA LYS A 357 -9.00 2.19 -21.01
C LYS A 357 -7.88 1.63 -20.15
N SER A 358 -7.65 2.21 -18.96
CA SER A 358 -6.68 1.71 -17.98
C SER A 358 -7.00 0.28 -17.51
N SER A 359 -8.27 -0.13 -17.58
CA SER A 359 -8.65 -1.49 -17.19
C SER A 359 -8.20 -2.59 -18.15
N GLU A 360 -7.81 -2.24 -19.39
CA GLU A 360 -7.22 -3.16 -20.36
C GLU A 360 -5.84 -3.70 -19.91
N TYR A 361 -5.18 -3.01 -18.98
CA TYR A 361 -3.89 -3.40 -18.41
C TYR A 361 -4.01 -4.43 -17.27
N GLY A 362 -4.97 -5.37 -17.37
CA GLY A 362 -5.13 -6.49 -16.43
C GLY A 362 -6.03 -6.23 -15.23
N TRP A 363 -6.95 -5.26 -15.29
CA TRP A 363 -7.85 -4.94 -14.18
C TRP A 363 -9.15 -5.77 -14.21
N ASP A 364 -9.06 -7.08 -14.49
CA ASP A 364 -10.24 -7.97 -14.60
C ASP A 364 -11.15 -7.91 -13.35
N HIS A 365 -10.53 -7.64 -12.20
CA HIS A 365 -11.20 -7.53 -10.93
C HIS A 365 -12.16 -6.33 -10.83
N ILE A 366 -12.13 -5.35 -11.74
CA ILE A 366 -13.10 -4.23 -11.75
C ILE A 366 -14.26 -4.40 -12.75
N CYS A 367 -14.15 -5.32 -13.71
CA CYS A 367 -15.10 -5.44 -14.83
C CYS A 367 -16.56 -5.62 -14.39
N GLN A 368 -16.83 -6.51 -13.42
CA GLN A 368 -18.19 -6.67 -12.88
C GLN A 368 -18.69 -5.40 -12.18
N GLY A 369 -17.79 -4.64 -11.54
CA GLY A 369 -18.11 -3.35 -10.94
C GLY A 369 -18.55 -2.34 -12.00
N LEU A 370 -17.81 -2.25 -13.12
CA LEU A 370 -18.15 -1.41 -14.27
C LEU A 370 -19.54 -1.75 -14.83
N VAL A 371 -19.84 -3.03 -15.05
CA VAL A 371 -21.14 -3.49 -15.53
C VAL A 371 -22.26 -3.08 -14.58
N LYS A 372 -22.11 -3.41 -13.28
CA LYS A 372 -23.10 -3.06 -12.25
C LYS A 372 -23.30 -1.56 -12.14
N PHE A 373 -22.23 -0.77 -12.19
CA PHE A 373 -22.31 0.68 -12.12
C PHE A 373 -22.96 1.29 -13.37
N GLY A 374 -22.62 0.79 -14.57
CA GLY A 374 -23.24 1.21 -15.82
C GLY A 374 -24.76 1.00 -15.79
N PHE A 375 -25.20 -0.20 -15.38
CA PHE A 375 -26.64 -0.45 -15.20
C PHE A 375 -27.26 0.37 -14.07
N ALA A 376 -26.57 0.55 -12.95
CA ALA A 376 -27.07 1.39 -11.85
C ALA A 376 -27.25 2.86 -12.27
N ALA A 377 -26.35 3.38 -13.12
CA ALA A 377 -26.48 4.70 -13.71
C ALA A 377 -27.67 4.77 -14.68
N LEU A 378 -27.82 3.80 -15.59
CA LEU A 378 -28.99 3.72 -16.50
C LEU A 378 -30.31 3.60 -15.74
N ASP A 379 -30.35 2.81 -14.68
CA ASP A 379 -31.55 2.61 -13.85
C ASP A 379 -31.90 3.89 -13.06
N ALA A 380 -30.89 4.68 -12.67
CA ALA A 380 -31.07 5.93 -11.94
C ALA A 380 -31.45 7.12 -12.83
N PHE A 381 -30.74 7.31 -13.95
CA PHE A 381 -30.79 8.46 -14.84
C PHE A 381 -31.55 8.22 -16.15
N GLY A 382 -31.96 6.98 -16.43
CA GLY A 382 -32.73 6.66 -17.62
C GLY A 382 -34.08 7.41 -17.67
N PRO A 383 -34.65 7.58 -18.87
CA PRO A 383 -35.92 8.27 -19.07
C PRO A 383 -37.03 7.65 -18.20
N LYS A 384 -37.79 8.49 -17.51
CA LYS A 384 -38.95 8.09 -16.70
C LYS A 384 -40.18 8.83 -17.21
N TYR A 385 -41.34 8.17 -17.18
CA TYR A 385 -42.63 8.82 -17.43
C TYR A 385 -42.97 9.74 -16.25
N VAL A 386 -42.34 10.92 -16.15
CA VAL A 386 -42.62 11.87 -15.07
C VAL A 386 -42.99 13.22 -15.67
N LEU A 387 -44.23 13.64 -15.43
CA LEU A 387 -44.63 15.05 -15.46
C LEU A 387 -43.96 15.76 -14.27
N GLY A 388 -42.76 16.29 -14.46
CA GLY A 388 -42.07 17.05 -13.40
C GLY A 388 -40.60 17.31 -13.71
N ASN A 389 -40.10 18.47 -13.24
CA ASN A 389 -38.79 19.06 -13.49
C ASN A 389 -37.59 18.25 -12.96
N VAL A 390 -37.41 16.99 -13.38
CA VAL A 390 -36.05 16.45 -13.42
C VAL A 390 -35.33 17.29 -14.46
N ILE A 391 -34.26 17.97 -14.05
CA ILE A 391 -33.42 18.77 -14.93
C ILE A 391 -32.96 17.84 -16.07
N LYS A 392 -33.59 17.97 -17.24
CA LYS A 392 -33.51 16.99 -18.34
C LYS A 392 -32.06 16.70 -18.71
N THR A 393 -31.23 17.73 -18.67
CA THR A 393 -29.78 17.72 -18.89
C THR A 393 -29.01 16.77 -17.96
N VAL A 394 -29.29 16.75 -16.64
CA VAL A 394 -28.60 15.84 -15.69
C VAL A 394 -28.99 14.38 -15.93
N SER A 395 -30.27 14.12 -16.23
CA SER A 395 -30.76 12.78 -16.54
C SER A 395 -30.16 12.26 -17.85
N GLU A 396 -30.11 13.11 -18.88
CA GLU A 396 -29.53 12.78 -20.19
C GLU A 396 -28.02 12.51 -20.08
N GLU A 397 -27.25 13.36 -19.39
CA GLU A 397 -25.80 13.14 -19.22
C GLU A 397 -25.51 11.87 -18.42
N GLY A 398 -26.25 11.61 -17.34
CA GLY A 398 -26.11 10.39 -16.55
C GLY A 398 -26.49 9.12 -17.32
N CYS A 399 -27.56 9.16 -18.12
CA CYS A 399 -27.95 8.05 -18.99
C CYS A 399 -26.92 7.80 -20.09
N ARG A 400 -26.37 8.88 -20.68
CA ARG A 400 -25.31 8.81 -21.68
C ARG A 400 -24.04 8.19 -21.10
N LEU A 401 -23.64 8.61 -19.89
CA LEU A 401 -22.49 8.04 -19.18
C LEU A 401 -22.68 6.54 -18.92
N GLY A 402 -23.84 6.14 -18.36
CA GLY A 402 -24.14 4.72 -18.13
C GLY A 402 -24.11 3.88 -19.41
N SER A 403 -24.65 4.43 -20.50
CA SER A 403 -24.61 3.79 -21.83
C SER A 403 -23.19 3.63 -22.33
N GLN A 404 -22.36 4.68 -22.17
CA GLN A 404 -20.97 4.66 -22.58
C GLN A 404 -20.14 3.65 -21.77
N ILE A 405 -20.30 3.62 -20.44
CA ILE A 405 -19.62 2.65 -19.59
C ILE A 405 -19.88 1.23 -20.10
N LEU A 406 -21.14 0.86 -20.34
CA LEU A 406 -21.48 -0.48 -20.81
C LEU A 406 -20.90 -0.79 -22.19
N ARG A 407 -20.96 0.16 -23.14
CA ARG A 407 -20.42 -0.05 -24.49
C ARG A 407 -18.90 -0.20 -24.49
N ASP A 408 -18.21 0.70 -23.82
CA ASP A 408 -16.74 0.71 -23.82
C ASP A 408 -16.24 -0.52 -23.05
N THR A 409 -16.89 -0.87 -21.93
CA THR A 409 -16.60 -2.11 -21.20
C THR A 409 -16.87 -3.36 -22.05
N PHE A 410 -17.97 -3.40 -22.83
CA PHE A 410 -18.27 -4.51 -23.73
C PHE A 410 -17.19 -4.68 -24.81
N LYS A 411 -16.73 -3.57 -25.39
CA LYS A 411 -15.68 -3.56 -26.42
C LYS A 411 -14.36 -4.07 -25.86
N SER A 412 -13.90 -3.49 -24.75
CA SER A 412 -12.60 -3.79 -24.13
C SER A 412 -12.55 -5.19 -23.49
N HIS A 413 -13.64 -5.66 -22.88
CA HIS A 413 -13.60 -6.85 -22.01
C HIS A 413 -14.51 -7.98 -22.47
N ARG A 414 -13.93 -9.01 -23.08
CA ARG A 414 -14.67 -10.20 -23.55
C ARG A 414 -15.41 -10.94 -22.43
N ILE A 415 -14.85 -10.98 -21.22
CA ILE A 415 -15.37 -11.76 -20.08
C ILE A 415 -16.75 -11.29 -19.60
N VAL A 416 -17.12 -10.02 -19.84
CA VAL A 416 -18.41 -9.44 -19.40
C VAL A 416 -19.43 -9.26 -20.53
N ARG A 417 -19.09 -9.60 -21.77
CA ARG A 417 -19.99 -9.40 -22.93
C ARG A 417 -21.32 -10.12 -22.76
N ILE A 418 -21.27 -11.40 -22.37
CA ILE A 418 -22.46 -12.22 -22.15
C ILE A 418 -23.33 -11.63 -21.03
N GLU A 419 -22.70 -11.26 -19.90
CA GLU A 419 -23.42 -10.66 -18.76
C GLU A 419 -24.11 -9.34 -19.15
N ILE A 420 -23.42 -8.47 -19.89
CA ILE A 420 -24.00 -7.20 -20.38
C ILE A 420 -25.20 -7.49 -21.29
N PHE A 421 -25.05 -8.43 -22.23
CA PHE A 421 -26.10 -8.79 -23.17
C PHE A 421 -27.34 -9.36 -22.48
N GLU A 422 -27.16 -10.33 -21.58
CA GLU A 422 -28.25 -10.91 -20.77
C GLU A 422 -28.96 -9.84 -19.94
N GLN A 423 -28.21 -8.96 -19.28
CA GLN A 423 -28.79 -7.90 -18.45
C GLN A 423 -29.52 -6.82 -19.27
N LEU A 424 -29.10 -6.53 -20.50
CA LEU A 424 -29.83 -5.65 -21.42
C LEU A 424 -31.15 -6.31 -21.86
N LEU A 425 -31.11 -7.56 -22.32
CA LEU A 425 -32.30 -8.30 -22.74
C LEU A 425 -33.31 -8.44 -21.60
N ASN A 426 -32.84 -8.81 -20.41
CA ASN A 426 -33.70 -8.93 -19.23
C ASN A 426 -34.41 -7.61 -18.92
N ARG A 427 -33.72 -6.46 -19.05
CA ARG A 427 -34.34 -5.14 -18.83
C ARG A 427 -35.31 -4.75 -19.93
N ILE A 428 -35.03 -5.10 -21.19
CA ILE A 428 -35.93 -4.87 -22.32
C ILE A 428 -37.21 -5.69 -22.18
N ILE A 429 -37.11 -6.96 -21.81
CA ILE A 429 -38.24 -7.88 -21.67
C ILE A 429 -39.05 -7.57 -20.41
N ALA A 430 -38.39 -7.34 -19.26
CA ALA A 430 -39.07 -7.24 -17.97
C ALA A 430 -39.68 -5.85 -17.68
N LYS A 431 -39.18 -4.76 -18.28
CA LYS A 431 -39.63 -3.39 -17.96
C LYS A 431 -40.75 -2.90 -18.89
N ALA A 432 -41.91 -3.54 -18.85
CA ALA A 432 -43.07 -3.15 -19.66
C ALA A 432 -43.63 -1.72 -19.36
N GLN A 433 -43.31 -1.15 -18.20
CA GLN A 433 -43.86 0.13 -17.71
C GLN A 433 -42.88 1.31 -17.72
N ARG A 434 -41.65 1.16 -18.21
CA ARG A 434 -40.66 2.25 -18.32
C ARG A 434 -40.19 2.38 -19.77
N PRO A 435 -39.80 3.57 -20.24
CA PRO A 435 -39.18 3.69 -21.55
C PRO A 435 -37.93 2.82 -21.62
N ILE A 436 -37.82 2.01 -22.67
CA ILE A 436 -36.72 1.05 -22.88
C ILE A 436 -35.77 1.45 -24.00
N PHE A 437 -36.05 2.54 -24.72
CA PHE A 437 -35.32 2.96 -25.92
C PHE A 437 -33.82 3.06 -25.71
N HIS A 438 -33.36 3.60 -24.58
CA HIS A 438 -31.93 3.71 -24.27
C HIS A 438 -31.22 2.35 -24.12
N TYR A 439 -31.92 1.30 -23.69
CA TYR A 439 -31.35 -0.06 -23.67
C TYR A 439 -31.28 -0.65 -25.08
N ILE A 440 -32.28 -0.38 -25.93
CA ILE A 440 -32.30 -0.81 -27.34
C ILE A 440 -31.19 -0.10 -28.11
N ASP A 441 -30.96 1.19 -27.87
CA ASP A 441 -29.88 1.95 -28.50
C ASP A 441 -28.50 1.37 -28.17
N ILE A 442 -28.27 0.99 -26.91
CA ILE A 442 -27.04 0.31 -26.50
C ILE A 442 -26.90 -1.03 -27.20
N LEU A 443 -27.98 -1.84 -27.21
CA LEU A 443 -27.98 -3.14 -27.87
C LEU A 443 -27.67 -3.02 -29.37
N SER A 444 -28.32 -2.06 -30.06
CA SER A 444 -28.06 -1.76 -31.47
C SER A 444 -26.61 -1.37 -31.71
N GLN A 445 -26.03 -0.52 -30.85
CA GLN A 445 -24.64 -0.09 -30.98
C GLN A 445 -23.64 -1.18 -30.65
N ILE A 446 -23.97 -2.11 -29.77
CA ILE A 446 -23.16 -3.30 -29.49
C ILE A 446 -23.16 -4.22 -30.72
N VAL A 447 -24.33 -4.53 -31.27
CA VAL A 447 -24.47 -5.43 -32.43
C VAL A 447 -23.89 -4.85 -33.72
N GLN A 448 -23.90 -3.52 -33.88
CA GLN A 448 -23.32 -2.84 -35.06
C GLN A 448 -21.79 -2.70 -35.02
N ASN A 449 -21.17 -2.84 -33.85
CA ASN A 449 -19.72 -2.62 -33.65
C ASN A 449 -18.94 -3.91 -33.33
N ASP A 450 -19.61 -5.06 -33.24
CA ASP A 450 -19.01 -6.40 -33.40
C ASP A 450 -19.08 -6.79 -34.90
#